data_AF-A0A429FGC6-F1
#
_entry.id   AF-A0A429FGC6-F1
#
_cell.length_a   1.000
_cell.length_b   1.000
_cell.length_c   1.000
_cell.angle_alpha   90.00
_cell.angle_beta   90.00
_cell.angle_gamma   90.00
#
_symmetry.space_group_name_H-M   'P 1'
#
loop_
_entity.id
_entity.type
_entity.pdbx_description
1 polymer ?
#
loop_
_entity_poly.entity_id
_entity_poly.type
_entity_poly.pdbx_seq_one_letter_code
_entity_poly.pdbx_strand_id
1 'polypeptide(L)'
;MESSAYLTEILTAPEVLGIDPANMVVLHAVVGSEFNDTLRDSERFILPLLRDRGVRLVQLSRRGPVESDGIEILDDTRSPRVMHSKGPWTLAQHNAANGITPQLSDRRCSLQFKGFVLDRFILTAFPDREYRHAIGYNRDLCCEFVTCPLSAYLGRKLRRQRSDAQRSTKAEARSRSMLLRPGRAPTGHHTGSPRKS
;
A
#
# COMPACT_ATOMS: atom_id res chain seq x y z
N MET A 1 8.50 -5.26 13.86
CA MET A 1 7.94 -4.68 15.09
C MET A 1 8.73 -3.40 15.33
N GLU A 2 8.40 -2.32 14.60
CA GLU A 2 9.22 -1.08 14.67
C GLU A 2 8.33 0.16 14.57
N SER A 3 7.34 0.18 13.67
CA SER A 3 6.42 1.32 13.53
C SER A 3 5.55 1.58 14.77
N SER A 4 5.11 0.53 15.47
CA SER A 4 4.35 0.66 16.72
C SER A 4 5.23 1.09 17.89
N ALA A 5 6.48 0.63 17.94
CA ALA A 5 7.45 1.06 18.95
C ALA A 5 7.79 2.55 18.77
N TYR A 6 8.09 2.97 17.53
CA TYR A 6 8.37 4.36 17.22
C TYR A 6 7.15 5.27 17.44
N LEU A 7 5.95 4.82 17.09
CA LEU A 7 4.72 5.55 17.42
C LEU A 7 4.57 5.68 18.94
N THR A 8 4.86 4.63 19.69
CA THR A 8 4.78 4.66 21.16
C THR A 8 5.82 5.63 21.74
N GLU A 9 7.03 5.68 21.19
CA GLU A 9 8.07 6.65 21.55
C GLU A 9 7.60 8.09 21.33
N ILE A 10 7.10 8.41 20.13
CA ILE A 10 6.53 9.74 19.82
C ILE A 10 5.40 10.07 20.78
N LEU A 11 4.50 9.14 21.02
CA LEU A 11 3.37 9.37 21.91
C LEU A 11 3.83 9.49 23.36
N THR A 12 4.90 8.85 23.80
CA THR A 12 5.30 8.88 25.21
C THR A 12 5.68 10.28 25.66
N ALA A 13 6.47 11.00 24.85
CA ALA A 13 6.95 12.36 25.15
C ALA A 13 6.94 13.27 23.89
N PRO A 14 5.76 13.59 23.33
CA PRO A 14 5.65 14.32 22.07
C PRO A 14 6.21 15.74 22.15
N GLU A 15 6.12 16.37 23.32
CA GLU A 15 6.68 17.69 23.61
C GLU A 15 8.20 17.76 23.47
N VAL A 16 8.91 16.67 23.82
CA VAL A 16 10.38 16.58 23.66
C VAL A 16 10.77 16.62 22.18
N LEU A 17 9.88 16.17 21.30
CA LEU A 17 10.04 16.19 19.84
C LEU A 17 9.44 17.46 19.19
N GLY A 18 8.90 18.39 19.99
CA GLY A 18 8.19 19.57 19.48
C GLY A 18 6.98 19.18 18.63
N ILE A 19 6.25 18.15 19.05
CA ILE A 19 5.02 17.67 18.40
C ILE A 19 3.85 17.96 19.32
N ASP A 20 2.84 18.64 18.80
CA ASP A 20 1.55 18.77 19.46
C ASP A 20 0.63 17.60 19.01
N PRO A 21 0.24 16.68 19.92
CA PRO A 21 -0.65 15.57 19.60
C PRO A 21 -1.99 16.00 19.00
N ALA A 22 -2.50 17.19 19.34
CA ALA A 22 -3.73 17.71 18.75
C ALA A 22 -3.59 17.96 17.24
N ASN A 23 -2.37 18.26 16.78
CA ASN A 23 -2.03 18.47 15.37
C ASN A 23 -1.47 17.21 14.69
N MET A 24 -1.41 16.08 15.39
CA MET A 24 -0.94 14.81 14.87
C MET A 24 -2.09 13.98 14.26
N VAL A 25 -1.80 13.33 13.14
CA VAL A 25 -2.70 12.37 12.47
C VAL A 25 -1.93 11.08 12.23
N VAL A 26 -2.48 9.96 12.69
CA VAL A 26 -1.98 8.61 12.40
C VAL A 26 -2.84 8.03 11.29
N LEU A 27 -2.20 7.60 10.19
CA LEU A 27 -2.88 6.96 9.07
C LEU A 27 -2.59 5.47 9.08
N HIS A 28 -3.65 4.65 9.04
CA HIS A 28 -3.56 3.20 8.96
C HIS A 28 -4.18 2.71 7.66
N ALA A 29 -3.37 2.09 6.80
CA ALA A 29 -3.85 1.45 5.58
C ALA A 29 -4.26 0.00 5.86
N VAL A 30 -5.58 -0.23 5.89
CA VAL A 30 -6.23 -1.53 6.05
C VAL A 30 -6.22 -2.27 4.73
N VAL A 31 -5.49 -3.39 4.68
CA VAL A 31 -5.28 -4.22 3.50
C VAL A 31 -6.15 -5.47 3.48
N GLY A 32 -6.78 -5.84 4.60
CA GLY A 32 -7.69 -6.99 4.67
C GLY A 32 -6.99 -8.34 4.89
N SER A 33 -5.75 -8.32 5.38
CA SER A 33 -4.95 -9.51 5.67
C SER A 33 -4.08 -9.29 6.91
N GLU A 34 -4.55 -8.47 7.84
CA GLU A 34 -3.95 -8.18 9.13
C GLU A 34 -4.04 -9.42 10.04
N PHE A 35 -3.00 -9.65 10.83
CA PHE A 35 -3.06 -10.69 11.86
C PHE A 35 -3.99 -10.25 13.00
N ASN A 36 -4.90 -11.13 13.41
CA ASN A 36 -5.83 -10.85 14.51
C ASN A 36 -5.12 -10.42 15.80
N ASP A 37 -3.95 -11.02 16.10
CA ASP A 37 -3.14 -10.63 17.26
C ASP A 37 -2.64 -9.19 17.13
N THR A 38 -2.22 -8.74 15.95
CA THR A 38 -1.80 -7.36 15.72
C THR A 38 -2.94 -6.38 15.92
N LEU A 39 -4.15 -6.72 15.47
CA LEU A 39 -5.34 -5.89 15.68
C LEU A 39 -5.65 -5.79 17.18
N ARG A 40 -5.72 -6.93 17.87
CA ARG A 40 -5.98 -7.00 19.31
C ARG A 40 -4.94 -6.23 20.12
N ASP A 41 -3.66 -6.38 19.81
CA ASP A 41 -2.60 -5.70 20.53
C ASP A 41 -2.63 -4.19 20.25
N SER A 42 -2.96 -3.77 19.02
CA SER A 42 -3.15 -2.35 18.70
C SER A 42 -4.35 -1.75 19.44
N GLU A 43 -5.47 -2.46 19.51
CA GLU A 43 -6.65 -2.04 20.29
C GLU A 43 -6.34 -1.96 21.79
N ARG A 44 -5.54 -2.88 22.31
CA ARG A 44 -5.19 -2.95 23.73
C ARG A 44 -4.18 -1.89 24.15
N PHE A 45 -3.16 -1.63 23.33
CA PHE A 45 -2.01 -0.83 23.74
C PHE A 45 -1.89 0.50 23.00
N ILE A 46 -2.24 0.56 21.71
CA ILE A 46 -2.04 1.77 20.90
C ILE A 46 -3.26 2.69 20.93
N LEU A 47 -4.47 2.15 20.71
CA LEU A 47 -5.68 2.98 20.67
C LEU A 47 -5.92 3.78 21.96
N PRO A 48 -5.72 3.24 23.17
CA PRO A 48 -5.84 4.02 24.40
C PRO A 48 -4.89 5.22 24.42
N LEU A 49 -3.62 5.04 24.04
CA LEU A 49 -2.63 6.13 24.00
C LEU A 49 -3.03 7.23 23.02
N LEU A 50 -3.58 6.87 21.86
CA LEU A 50 -4.08 7.83 20.88
C LEU A 50 -5.26 8.63 21.44
N ARG A 51 -6.24 7.95 22.07
CA ARG A 51 -7.40 8.61 22.68
C ARG A 51 -6.99 9.56 23.79
N ASP A 52 -6.14 9.10 24.71
CA ASP A 52 -5.73 9.87 25.88
C ASP A 52 -5.00 11.15 25.49
N ARG A 53 -4.33 11.13 24.33
CA ARG A 53 -3.62 12.28 23.75
C ARG A 53 -4.42 13.03 22.69
N GLY A 54 -5.67 12.63 22.44
CA GLY A 54 -6.53 13.23 21.42
C GLY A 54 -6.00 13.14 20.00
N VAL A 55 -5.10 12.19 19.69
CA VAL A 55 -4.52 12.02 18.36
C VAL A 55 -5.56 11.46 17.40
N ARG A 56 -5.67 12.07 16.21
CA ARG A 56 -6.60 11.61 15.17
C ARG A 56 -6.07 10.34 14.52
N LEU A 57 -6.86 9.28 14.53
CA LEU A 57 -6.61 8.05 13.75
C LEU A 57 -7.54 8.02 12.54
N VAL A 58 -6.98 7.78 11.37
CA VAL A 58 -7.73 7.55 10.14
C VAL A 58 -7.39 6.18 9.59
N GLN A 59 -8.40 5.32 9.46
CA GLN A 59 -8.29 3.98 8.92
C GLN A 59 -8.82 3.97 7.49
N LEU A 60 -7.97 3.61 6.54
CA LEU A 60 -8.19 3.79 5.12
C LEU A 60 -8.05 2.46 4.39
N SER A 61 -8.83 2.24 3.35
CA SER A 61 -8.71 1.06 2.50
C SER A 61 -8.93 1.39 1.03
N ARG A 62 -8.64 0.42 0.15
CA ARG A 62 -9.02 0.52 -1.25
C ARG A 62 -10.51 0.26 -1.40
N ARG A 63 -11.16 1.05 -2.25
CA ARG A 63 -12.56 0.84 -2.60
C ARG A 63 -12.76 -0.27 -3.63
N GLY A 64 -11.76 -0.49 -4.50
CA GLY A 64 -11.85 -1.45 -5.58
C GLY A 64 -10.52 -1.85 -6.22
N PRO A 65 -10.58 -2.72 -7.25
CA PRO A 65 -9.40 -3.29 -7.90
C PRO A 65 -8.56 -2.27 -8.66
N VAL A 66 -9.13 -1.15 -9.14
CA VAL A 66 -8.41 -0.11 -9.90
C VAL A 66 -8.30 1.19 -9.10
N GLU A 67 -7.30 2.02 -9.41
CA GLU A 67 -7.07 3.27 -8.67
C GLU A 67 -8.22 4.28 -8.85
N SER A 68 -8.92 4.24 -9.99
CA SER A 68 -10.07 5.12 -10.26
C SER A 68 -11.26 4.85 -9.34
N ASP A 69 -11.35 3.67 -8.72
CA ASP A 69 -12.39 3.36 -7.73
C ASP A 69 -12.19 4.17 -6.43
N GLY A 70 -10.98 4.69 -6.23
CA GLY A 70 -10.63 5.55 -5.11
C GLY A 70 -10.33 4.78 -3.81
N ILE A 71 -10.49 5.52 -2.71
CA ILE A 71 -10.23 5.03 -1.35
C ILE A 71 -11.52 5.09 -0.53
N GLU A 72 -11.59 4.27 0.50
CA GLU A 72 -12.67 4.25 1.48
C GLU A 72 -12.10 4.62 2.85
N ILE A 73 -12.74 5.57 3.53
CA ILE A 73 -12.43 5.92 4.93
C ILE A 73 -13.29 5.01 5.80
N LEU A 74 -12.66 4.07 6.50
CA LEU A 74 -13.36 3.11 7.35
C LEU A 74 -13.71 3.71 8.71
N ASP A 75 -12.82 4.53 9.25
CA ASP A 75 -13.02 5.29 10.48
C ASP A 75 -12.09 6.52 10.48
N ASP A 76 -12.55 7.61 11.09
CA ASP A 76 -11.83 8.88 11.21
C ASP A 76 -12.24 9.58 12.50
N THR A 77 -11.42 9.42 13.53
CA THR A 77 -11.80 9.84 14.89
C THR A 77 -10.59 10.17 15.76
N ARG A 78 -10.81 10.99 16.78
CA ARG A 78 -9.87 11.23 17.89
C ARG A 78 -10.13 10.34 19.10
N SER A 79 -11.17 9.51 19.05
CA SER A 79 -11.55 8.59 20.12
C SER A 79 -11.60 7.12 19.64
N PRO A 80 -10.56 6.60 18.94
CA PRO A 80 -10.63 5.28 18.32
C PRO A 80 -10.79 4.14 19.34
N ARG A 81 -11.67 3.18 19.01
CA ARG A 81 -11.98 2.02 19.87
C ARG A 81 -11.76 0.68 19.18
N VAL A 82 -11.71 0.64 17.85
CA VAL A 82 -11.65 -0.59 17.06
C VAL A 82 -10.64 -0.41 15.94
N MET A 83 -9.90 -1.48 15.64
CA MET A 83 -9.07 -1.60 14.45
C MET A 83 -9.85 -2.35 13.37
N HIS A 84 -10.04 -1.72 12.21
CA HIS A 84 -10.72 -2.37 11.09
C HIS A 84 -9.81 -3.43 10.46
N SER A 85 -10.35 -4.63 10.32
CA SER A 85 -9.65 -5.79 9.76
C SER A 85 -9.79 -5.96 8.26
N LYS A 86 -10.74 -5.24 7.63
CA LYS A 86 -10.99 -5.31 6.18
C LYS A 86 -11.70 -4.06 5.67
N GLY A 87 -11.39 -3.71 4.42
CA GLY A 87 -12.15 -2.76 3.62
C GLY A 87 -12.91 -3.43 2.47
N PRO A 88 -13.49 -2.65 1.54
CA PRO A 88 -14.25 -3.17 0.39
C PRO A 88 -13.42 -4.06 -0.55
N TRP A 89 -12.13 -3.75 -0.72
CA TRP A 89 -11.22 -4.52 -1.56
C TRP A 89 -9.93 -4.89 -0.84
N THR A 90 -9.66 -6.18 -0.69
CA THR A 90 -8.53 -6.70 0.09
C THR A 90 -7.36 -7.16 -0.77
N LEU A 91 -6.18 -7.23 -0.18
CA LEU A 91 -4.98 -7.76 -0.81
C LEU A 91 -5.16 -9.24 -1.20
N ALA A 92 -5.86 -10.02 -0.38
CA ALA A 92 -6.16 -11.41 -0.68
C ALA A 92 -7.04 -11.54 -1.94
N GLN A 93 -8.07 -10.70 -2.07
CA GLN A 93 -8.91 -10.67 -3.28
C GLN A 93 -8.12 -10.26 -4.52
N HIS A 94 -7.25 -9.25 -4.39
CA HIS A 94 -6.38 -8.82 -5.48
C HIS A 94 -5.41 -9.92 -5.92
N ASN A 95 -4.79 -10.62 -4.98
CA ASN A 95 -3.89 -11.72 -5.28
C ASN A 95 -4.62 -12.86 -5.98
N ALA A 96 -5.80 -13.24 -5.48
CA ALA A 96 -6.63 -14.28 -6.08
C ALA A 96 -7.07 -13.90 -7.51
N ALA A 97 -7.56 -12.68 -7.70
CA ALA A 97 -8.05 -12.20 -9.00
C ALA A 97 -6.95 -12.11 -10.07
N ASN A 98 -5.70 -11.89 -9.66
CA ASN A 98 -4.56 -11.73 -10.58
C ASN A 98 -3.64 -12.95 -10.64
N GLY A 99 -3.98 -14.05 -9.94
CA GLY A 99 -3.12 -15.24 -9.86
C GLY A 99 -1.74 -14.96 -9.24
N ILE A 100 -1.67 -14.00 -8.31
CA ILE A 100 -0.41 -13.59 -7.66
C ILE A 100 -0.18 -14.44 -6.42
N THR A 101 0.94 -15.16 -6.40
CA THR A 101 1.47 -15.75 -5.16
C THR A 101 2.33 -14.71 -4.46
N PRO A 102 2.10 -14.41 -3.16
CA PRO A 102 2.93 -13.47 -2.41
C PRO A 102 4.41 -13.89 -2.44
N GLN A 103 5.27 -13.04 -2.99
CA GLN A 103 6.72 -13.21 -2.97
C GLN A 103 7.33 -12.21 -1.99
N LEU A 104 8.30 -12.66 -1.19
CA LEU A 104 8.92 -11.89 -0.10
C LEU A 104 9.64 -10.61 -0.53
N SER A 105 9.93 -10.40 -1.82
CA SER A 105 10.83 -9.34 -2.30
C SER A 105 10.17 -8.23 -3.14
N ASP A 106 8.89 -8.31 -3.50
CA ASP A 106 8.24 -7.27 -4.32
C ASP A 106 7.51 -6.23 -3.47
N ARG A 107 7.83 -4.95 -3.70
CA ARG A 107 7.19 -3.79 -3.02
C ARG A 107 5.88 -3.37 -3.69
N ARG A 108 5.48 -3.95 -4.82
CA ARG A 108 4.25 -3.60 -5.54
C ARG A 108 3.00 -3.66 -4.68
N CYS A 109 2.78 -4.74 -3.93
CA CYS A 109 1.60 -4.85 -3.07
C CYS A 109 1.59 -3.77 -1.98
N SER A 110 2.75 -3.43 -1.41
CA SER A 110 2.86 -2.34 -0.43
C SER A 110 2.54 -0.98 -1.07
N LEU A 111 3.03 -0.71 -2.28
CA LEU A 111 2.73 0.54 -2.99
C LEU A 111 1.26 0.65 -3.36
N GLN A 112 0.64 -0.42 -3.84
CA GLN A 112 -0.76 -0.40 -4.30
C GLN A 112 -1.78 -0.35 -3.16
N PHE A 113 -1.50 -1.02 -2.03
CA PHE A 113 -2.46 -1.11 -0.92
C PHE A 113 -2.16 -0.16 0.23
N LYS A 114 -0.91 0.30 0.39
CA LYS A 114 -0.55 1.27 1.43
C LYS A 114 -0.20 2.62 0.82
N GLY A 115 0.78 2.65 -0.09
CA GLY A 115 1.25 3.90 -0.72
C GLY A 115 0.11 4.67 -1.39
N PHE A 116 -0.60 4.06 -2.33
CA PHE A 116 -1.72 4.68 -3.05
C PHE A 116 -2.78 5.25 -2.09
N VAL A 117 -3.20 4.46 -1.10
CA VAL A 117 -4.29 4.82 -0.19
C VAL A 117 -3.91 5.99 0.71
N LEU A 118 -2.74 5.91 1.35
CA LEU A 118 -2.22 6.96 2.24
C LEU A 118 -2.01 8.27 1.47
N ASP A 119 -1.38 8.19 0.30
CA ASP A 119 -1.11 9.35 -0.53
C ASP A 119 -2.39 10.02 -0.99
N ARG A 120 -3.36 9.22 -1.46
CA ARG A 120 -4.60 9.75 -1.98
C ARG A 120 -5.31 10.54 -0.87
N PHE A 121 -5.35 9.99 0.35
CA PHE A 121 -5.92 10.68 1.51
C PHE A 121 -5.18 11.98 1.82
N ILE A 122 -3.85 11.95 1.94
CA ILE A 122 -3.05 13.14 2.26
C ILE A 122 -3.30 14.26 1.25
N LEU A 123 -3.25 13.92 -0.06
CA LEU A 123 -3.45 14.87 -1.14
C LEU A 123 -4.85 15.49 -1.15
N THR A 124 -5.88 14.76 -0.69
CA THR A 124 -7.26 15.26 -0.64
C THR A 124 -7.63 15.97 0.66
N ALA A 125 -7.13 15.48 1.79
CA ALA A 125 -7.52 15.98 3.11
C ALA A 125 -6.71 17.21 3.55
N PHE A 126 -5.50 17.35 3.04
CA PHE A 126 -4.58 18.43 3.40
C PHE A 126 -4.05 19.14 2.14
N PRO A 127 -4.93 19.67 1.27
CA PRO A 127 -4.47 20.49 0.16
C PRO A 127 -3.70 21.69 0.72
N ASP A 128 -2.54 21.96 0.13
CA ASP A 128 -1.71 23.15 0.40
C ASP A 128 -1.17 23.30 1.83
N ARG A 129 -1.18 22.22 2.63
CA ARG A 129 -0.53 22.20 3.94
C ARG A 129 0.86 21.60 3.88
N GLU A 130 1.79 22.23 4.58
CA GLU A 130 3.06 21.60 4.91
C GLU A 130 2.84 20.59 6.04
N TYR A 131 3.43 19.42 5.91
CA TYR A 131 3.40 18.39 6.94
C TYR A 131 4.77 17.74 7.10
N ARG A 132 5.06 17.32 8.34
CA ARG A 132 6.17 16.43 8.64
C ARG A 132 5.65 15.01 8.53
N HIS A 133 6.17 14.25 7.57
CA HIS A 133 5.80 12.84 7.40
C HIS A 133 6.82 11.98 8.15
N ALA A 134 6.33 11.13 9.05
CA ALA A 134 7.13 10.05 9.64
C ALA A 134 6.58 8.70 9.17
N ILE A 135 7.46 7.83 8.66
CA ILE A 135 7.09 6.48 8.23
C ILE A 135 8.02 5.49 8.92
N GLY A 136 7.47 4.60 9.75
CA GLY A 136 8.23 3.51 10.34
C GLY A 136 8.49 2.40 9.32
N TYR A 137 9.72 2.26 8.84
CA TYR A 137 10.18 1.12 8.04
C TYR A 137 11.09 0.21 8.86
N ASN A 138 11.04 -1.09 8.62
CA ASN A 138 12.00 -2.04 9.18
C ASN A 138 13.17 -2.26 8.20
N ARG A 139 14.30 -1.59 8.49
CA ARG A 139 15.73 -1.88 8.18
C ARG A 139 16.52 -0.58 8.21
N ASP A 140 17.45 -0.46 9.17
CA ASP A 140 18.66 0.39 9.21
C ASP A 140 18.59 1.86 8.72
N LEU A 141 17.40 2.40 8.50
CA LEU A 141 17.17 3.74 7.96
C LEU A 141 16.37 4.52 8.98
N CYS A 142 17.00 5.60 9.46
CA CYS A 142 16.39 6.63 10.30
C CYS A 142 14.95 6.93 9.85
N CYS A 143 14.05 7.04 10.84
CA CYS A 143 12.77 7.70 10.63
C CYS A 143 13.05 9.14 10.22
N GLU A 144 12.98 9.43 8.92
CA GLU A 144 13.21 10.76 8.41
C GLU A 144 11.93 11.57 8.55
N PHE A 145 11.94 12.60 9.39
CA PHE A 145 10.93 13.65 9.33
C PHE A 145 11.15 14.42 8.04
N VAL A 146 10.45 14.05 6.99
CA VAL A 146 10.52 14.79 5.73
C VAL A 146 9.51 15.93 5.81
N THR A 147 10.00 17.17 5.93
CA THR A 147 9.22 18.37 5.63
C THR A 147 9.02 18.40 4.12
N CYS A 148 7.81 18.08 3.67
CA CYS A 148 7.52 18.00 2.25
C CYS A 148 6.47 19.06 1.90
N PRO A 149 6.79 20.10 1.11
CA PRO A 149 5.73 20.85 0.46
C PRO A 149 5.00 19.89 -0.49
N LEU A 150 3.67 19.93 -0.50
CA LEU A 150 2.81 19.03 -1.30
C LEU A 150 3.25 18.97 -2.78
N SER A 151 3.76 20.09 -3.30
CA SER A 151 4.35 20.24 -4.64
C SER A 151 5.57 19.34 -4.88
N ALA A 152 6.46 19.19 -3.90
CA ALA A 152 7.61 18.28 -3.99
C ALA A 152 7.21 16.81 -3.84
N TYR A 153 6.16 16.52 -3.06
CA TYR A 153 5.57 15.19 -2.95
C TYR A 153 4.98 14.74 -4.30
N LEU A 154 4.09 15.57 -4.86
CA LEU A 154 3.47 15.37 -6.16
C LEU A 154 4.52 15.31 -7.28
N GLY A 155 5.55 16.15 -7.25
CA GLY A 155 6.62 16.18 -8.25
C GLY A 155 7.50 14.92 -8.26
N ARG A 156 7.68 14.23 -7.12
CA ARG A 156 8.33 12.92 -7.05
C ARG A 156 7.38 11.79 -7.49
N LYS A 157 6.10 11.87 -7.11
CA LYS A 157 5.10 10.85 -7.43
C LYS A 157 4.70 10.84 -8.91
N LEU A 158 4.51 12.01 -9.54
CA LEU A 158 4.21 12.14 -10.97
C LEU A 158 5.34 11.57 -11.85
N ARG A 159 6.60 11.74 -11.44
CA ARG A 159 7.75 11.12 -12.12
C ARG A 159 7.73 9.59 -12.00
N ARG A 160 7.35 9.06 -10.83
CA ARG A 160 7.23 7.61 -10.58
C ARG A 160 6.03 6.99 -11.31
N GLN A 161 4.85 7.60 -11.24
CA GLN A 161 3.65 7.14 -11.94
C GLN A 161 3.82 7.13 -13.47
N ARG A 162 4.50 8.12 -14.05
CA ARG A 162 4.86 8.10 -15.48
C ARG A 162 5.75 6.92 -15.83
N SER A 163 6.73 6.60 -14.99
CA SER A 163 7.61 5.44 -15.21
C SER A 163 6.90 4.09 -15.05
N ASP A 164 5.94 3.98 -14.12
CA ASP A 164 5.17 2.75 -13.89
C ASP A 164 4.09 2.55 -14.97
N ALA A 165 3.42 3.62 -15.42
CA ALA A 165 2.51 3.59 -16.56
C ALA A 165 3.24 3.20 -17.87
N GLN A 166 4.46 3.68 -18.08
CA GLN A 166 5.30 3.26 -19.23
C GLN A 166 5.79 1.81 -19.13
N ARG A 167 5.91 1.23 -17.93
CA ARG A 167 6.22 -0.20 -17.74
C ARG A 167 5.01 -1.09 -17.92
N SER A 168 3.85 -0.69 -17.42
CA SER A 168 2.58 -1.41 -17.58
C SER A 168 2.16 -1.50 -19.05
N THR A 169 2.22 -0.39 -19.79
CA THR A 169 1.94 -0.38 -21.24
C THR A 169 2.92 -1.24 -22.05
N LYS A 170 4.22 -1.25 -21.68
CA LYS A 170 5.21 -2.17 -22.29
C LYS A 170 4.96 -3.64 -21.94
N ALA A 171 4.46 -3.94 -20.75
CA ALA A 171 4.12 -5.30 -20.33
C ALA A 171 2.86 -5.81 -21.05
N GLU A 172 1.83 -4.97 -21.19
CA GLU A 172 0.61 -5.28 -21.96
C GLU A 172 0.91 -5.45 -23.46
N ALA A 173 1.77 -4.61 -24.03
CA ALA A 173 2.23 -4.75 -25.41
C ALA A 173 3.01 -6.04 -25.65
N ARG A 174 3.84 -6.46 -24.68
CA ARG A 174 4.55 -7.76 -24.72
C ARG A 174 3.60 -8.95 -24.61
N SER A 175 2.60 -8.91 -23.73
CA SER A 175 1.58 -9.96 -23.63
C SER A 175 0.75 -10.07 -24.91
N ARG A 176 0.33 -8.94 -25.51
CA ARG A 176 -0.37 -8.94 -26.81
C ARG A 176 0.51 -9.49 -27.94
N SER A 177 1.79 -9.13 -27.98
CA SER A 177 2.74 -9.68 -28.96
C SER A 177 2.98 -11.19 -28.79
N MET A 178 2.93 -11.71 -27.56
CA MET A 178 3.01 -13.14 -27.28
C MET A 178 1.74 -13.89 -27.72
N LEU A 179 0.56 -13.30 -27.52
CA LEU A 179 -0.74 -13.84 -27.94
C LEU A 179 -0.95 -13.84 -29.47
N LEU A 180 -0.28 -12.92 -30.19
CA LEU A 180 -0.39 -12.78 -31.65
C LEU A 180 0.65 -13.59 -32.45
N ARG A 181 1.44 -14.48 -31.82
CA ARG A 181 2.36 -15.35 -32.56
C ARG A 181 1.57 -16.40 -33.36
N PRO A 182 1.65 -16.44 -34.71
CA PRO A 182 0.99 -17.50 -35.47
C PRO A 182 1.61 -18.85 -35.10
N GLY A 183 0.74 -19.81 -34.75
CA GLY A 183 1.12 -21.15 -34.33
C GLY A 183 1.96 -21.85 -35.39
N ARG A 184 3.13 -22.34 -34.99
CA ARG A 184 3.99 -23.18 -35.85
C ARG A 184 3.27 -24.52 -36.03
N ALA A 185 2.89 -24.85 -37.26
CA ALA A 185 2.20 -26.10 -37.59
C ALA A 185 3.09 -27.32 -37.22
N PRO A 186 2.49 -28.40 -36.68
CA PRO A 186 3.24 -29.61 -36.37
C PRO A 186 3.55 -30.39 -37.66
N THR A 187 4.83 -30.61 -37.94
CA THR A 187 5.27 -31.52 -39.00
C THR A 187 5.02 -32.96 -38.56
N GLY A 188 3.96 -33.57 -39.08
CA GLY A 188 3.71 -35.01 -38.93
C GLY A 188 4.65 -35.81 -39.83
N HIS A 189 5.42 -36.72 -39.23
CA HIS A 189 6.09 -37.80 -39.97
C HIS A 189 5.30 -39.09 -39.75
N HIS A 190 4.53 -39.48 -40.76
CA HIS A 190 3.96 -40.81 -40.90
C HIS A 190 4.95 -41.76 -41.59
N THR A 191 4.96 -42.97 -41.06
CA THR A 191 5.66 -44.20 -41.44
C THR A 191 5.35 -44.70 -42.86
N GLY A 192 6.30 -45.40 -43.51
CA GLY A 192 6.00 -46.26 -44.66
C GLY A 192 7.21 -46.73 -45.46
N SER A 193 7.61 -47.99 -45.24
CA SER A 193 8.58 -48.76 -46.05
C SER A 193 8.09 -48.96 -47.50
N PRO A 194 9.00 -49.26 -48.45
CA PRO A 194 8.86 -50.55 -49.12
C PRO A 194 10.17 -51.32 -49.36
N ARG A 195 10.03 -52.65 -49.35
CA ARG A 195 10.97 -53.67 -49.85
C ARG A 195 11.52 -53.36 -51.24
N LYS A 196 12.75 -53.80 -51.50
CA LYS A 196 13.27 -54.42 -52.75
C LYS A 196 14.60 -55.11 -52.39
N SER A 197 14.58 -56.46 -52.35
CA SER A 197 15.15 -57.39 -53.35
C SER A 197 16.63 -57.63 -53.13
#